data_AF-A0A227JHA2-F1
#
_entry.id   AF-A0A227JHA2-F1
#
_cell.length_a   1.000
_cell.length_b   1.000
_cell.length_c   1.000
_cell.angle_alpha   90.00
_cell.angle_beta   90.00
_cell.angle_gamma   90.00
#
_symmetry.space_group_name_H-M   'P 1'
#
loop_
_entity.id
_entity.type
_entity.pdbx_description
1 polymer ?
#
loop_
_entity_poly.entity_id
_entity_poly.type
_entity_poly.pdbx_seq_one_letter_code
_entity_poly.pdbx_strand_id
1 'polypeptide(L)'
;MNSSQMKMILLVAIGCILWFIPTPEGLTDQAWQMMAIFVTTVLSLILAPLPLGAMALMGLTLATLLGVLPIKTALTGFAHPTIWMIAAAFFISRGFITTGFGRRVGYWFISKLGHNSLGLAYGLVLT
;
A
#
# COMPACT_ATOMS: atom_id res chain seq x y z
N MET A 1 -19.61 16.30 -12.94
CA MET A 1 -19.05 15.79 -11.67
C MET A 1 -17.77 15.04 -11.99
N ASN A 2 -16.65 15.38 -11.36
CA ASN A 2 -15.35 14.82 -11.74
C ASN A 2 -15.30 13.31 -11.43
N SER A 3 -14.63 12.50 -12.26
CA SER A 3 -14.59 11.02 -12.07
C SER A 3 -14.12 10.62 -10.67
N SER A 4 -13.15 11.33 -10.11
CA SER A 4 -12.66 11.10 -8.73
C SER A 4 -13.71 11.41 -7.66
N GLN A 5 -14.49 12.48 -7.81
CA GLN A 5 -15.56 12.82 -6.86
C GLN A 5 -16.66 11.76 -6.84
N MET A 6 -17.02 11.22 -8.02
CA MET A 6 -18.00 10.14 -8.11
C MET A 6 -17.53 8.86 -7.41
N LYS A 7 -16.24 8.52 -7.52
CA LYS A 7 -15.63 7.39 -6.79
C LYS A 7 -15.66 7.60 -5.28
N MET A 8 -15.37 8.81 -4.80
CA MET A 8 -15.43 9.10 -3.35
C MET A 8 -16.85 8.98 -2.81
N ILE A 9 -17.84 9.52 -3.53
CA ILE A 9 -19.26 9.40 -3.15
C ILE A 9 -19.68 7.92 -3.10
N LEU A 10 -19.27 7.12 -4.08
CA LEU A 10 -19.53 5.68 -4.10
C LEU A 10 -18.92 4.98 -2.88
N LEU A 11 -17.67 5.27 -2.53
CA LEU A 11 -16.99 4.66 -1.38
C LEU A 11 -17.68 5.01 -0.06
N VAL A 12 -18.06 6.28 0.11
CA VAL A 12 -18.82 6.72 1.29
C VAL A 12 -20.17 6.02 1.34
N ALA A 13 -20.87 5.90 0.21
CA ALA A 13 -22.15 5.19 0.14
C ALA A 13 -22.00 3.73 0.55
N ILE A 14 -21.00 3.01 0.02
CA ILE A 14 -20.74 1.60 0.38
C ILE A 14 -20.42 1.47 1.87
N GLY A 15 -19.56 2.34 2.41
CA GLY A 15 -19.21 2.32 3.83
C GLY A 15 -20.43 2.57 4.74
N CYS A 16 -21.27 3.55 4.39
CA CYS A 16 -22.51 3.81 5.11
C CYS A 16 -23.50 2.64 5.03
N ILE A 17 -23.69 2.04 3.84
CA ILE A 17 -24.58 0.88 3.68
C ILE A 17 -24.12 -0.27 4.57
N LEU A 18 -22.82 -0.60 4.55
CA LEU A 18 -22.28 -1.66 5.40
C LEU A 18 -22.40 -1.35 6.89
N TRP A 19 -22.29 -0.07 7.28
CA TRP A 19 -22.41 0.37 8.66
C TRP A 19 -23.84 0.25 9.21
N PHE A 20 -24.86 0.55 8.38
CA PHE A 20 -26.27 0.51 8.78
C PHE A 20 -26.91 -0.88 8.65
N ILE A 21 -26.26 -1.84 7.99
CA ILE A 21 -26.71 -3.23 7.98
C ILE A 21 -26.54 -3.81 9.39
N PRO A 22 -27.58 -4.44 9.95
CA PRO A 22 -27.50 -5.05 11.28
C PRO A 22 -26.47 -6.18 11.30
N THR A 23 -25.79 -6.30 12.44
CA THR A 23 -24.78 -7.32 12.70
C THR A 23 -25.35 -8.72 12.50
N PRO A 24 -24.73 -9.59 11.68
CA PRO A 24 -25.12 -10.98 11.58
C PRO A 24 -24.98 -11.71 12.93
N GLU A 25 -25.87 -12.67 13.18
CA GLU A 25 -25.84 -13.47 14.40
C GLU A 25 -24.47 -14.18 14.56
N GLY A 26 -23.87 -14.07 15.75
CA GLY A 26 -22.56 -14.65 16.07
C GLY A 26 -21.36 -13.71 15.95
N LEU A 27 -21.55 -12.45 15.54
CA LEU A 27 -20.51 -11.42 15.51
C LEU A 27 -20.75 -10.33 16.57
N THR A 28 -19.66 -9.76 17.08
CA THR A 28 -19.74 -8.56 17.92
C THR A 28 -19.92 -7.31 17.06
N ASP A 29 -20.62 -6.30 17.59
CA ASP A 29 -20.84 -5.02 16.90
C ASP A 29 -19.54 -4.37 16.44
N GLN A 30 -18.50 -4.44 17.29
CA GLN A 30 -17.18 -3.91 17.01
C GLN A 30 -16.51 -4.64 15.84
N ALA A 31 -16.67 -5.97 15.73
CA ALA A 31 -16.11 -6.74 14.63
C ALA A 31 -16.77 -6.40 13.28
N TRP A 32 -18.08 -6.18 13.28
CA TRP A 32 -18.83 -5.77 12.09
C TRP A 32 -18.41 -4.37 11.60
N GLN A 33 -18.31 -3.41 12.52
CA GLN A 33 -17.84 -2.06 12.20
C GLN A 33 -16.40 -2.06 11.65
N MET A 34 -15.51 -2.86 12.24
CA MET A 34 -14.15 -3.01 11.73
C MET A 34 -14.13 -3.62 10.33
N MET A 35 -14.98 -4.60 10.06
CA MET A 35 -15.13 -5.20 8.73
C MET A 35 -15.63 -4.18 7.71
N ALA A 36 -16.64 -3.37 8.06
CA ALA A 36 -17.17 -2.32 7.19
C ALA A 36 -16.09 -1.30 6.79
N ILE A 37 -15.29 -0.84 7.77
CA ILE A 37 -14.17 0.08 7.52
C ILE A 37 -13.09 -0.61 6.67
N PHE A 38 -12.77 -1.87 6.96
CA PHE A 38 -11.78 -2.64 6.21
C PHE A 38 -12.17 -2.79 4.73
N VAL A 39 -13.39 -3.24 4.44
CA VAL A 39 -13.89 -3.39 3.06
C VAL A 39 -13.89 -2.05 2.34
N THR A 40 -14.37 -0.99 2.99
CA THR A 40 -14.38 0.36 2.42
C THR A 40 -12.96 0.84 2.12
N THR A 41 -12.00 0.58 3.02
CA THR A 41 -10.59 0.95 2.84
C THR A 41 -9.95 0.16 1.70
N VAL A 42 -10.18 -1.15 1.60
CA VAL A 42 -9.68 -1.98 0.49
C VAL A 42 -10.22 -1.49 -0.85
N LEU A 43 -11.53 -1.24 -0.94
CA LEU A 43 -12.14 -0.67 -2.15
C LEU A 43 -11.54 0.70 -2.48
N SER A 44 -11.27 1.54 -1.49
CA SER A 44 -10.65 2.85 -1.69
C SER A 44 -9.24 2.76 -2.28
N LEU A 45 -8.46 1.74 -1.89
CA LEU A 45 -7.13 1.49 -2.42
C LEU A 45 -7.18 0.97 -3.87
N ILE A 46 -8.19 0.17 -4.23
CA ILE A 46 -8.38 -0.33 -5.59
C ILE A 46 -8.85 0.79 -6.53
N LEU A 47 -9.85 1.57 -6.11
CA LEU A 47 -10.40 2.65 -6.94
C LEU A 47 -9.44 3.85 -7.07
N ALA A 48 -8.49 3.96 -6.14
CA ALA A 48 -7.49 5.00 -5.99
C ALA A 48 -7.99 6.41 -6.37
N PRO A 49 -9.02 6.96 -5.69
CA PRO A 49 -9.50 8.33 -5.98
C PRO A 49 -8.47 9.42 -5.63
N LEU A 50 -7.61 9.11 -4.65
CA LEU A 50 -6.52 9.93 -4.12
C LEU A 50 -5.27 9.02 -3.97
N PRO A 51 -4.08 9.58 -3.67
CA PRO A 51 -2.88 8.79 -3.42
C PRO A 51 -3.11 7.67 -2.39
N LEU A 52 -2.54 6.50 -2.64
CA LEU A 52 -2.73 5.28 -1.84
C LEU A 52 -2.51 5.52 -0.34
N GLY A 53 -1.44 6.27 0.00
CA GLY A 53 -1.14 6.62 1.39
C GLY A 53 -2.23 7.47 2.05
N ALA A 54 -2.82 8.42 1.31
CA ALA A 54 -3.90 9.25 1.84
C ALA A 54 -5.16 8.42 2.11
N MET A 55 -5.51 7.49 1.21
CA MET A 55 -6.64 6.58 1.38
C MET A 55 -6.47 5.65 2.57
N ALA A 56 -5.27 5.06 2.73
CA ALA A 56 -4.96 4.22 3.89
C ALA A 56 -5.03 5.00 5.22
N LEU A 57 -4.50 6.22 5.26
CA LEU A 57 -4.57 7.08 6.44
C LEU A 57 -6.00 7.48 6.76
N MET A 58 -6.83 7.80 5.77
CA MET A 58 -8.25 8.10 5.99
C MET A 58 -8.98 6.92 6.62
N GLY A 59 -8.79 5.70 6.12
CA GLY A 59 -9.36 4.50 6.73
C GLY A 59 -8.95 4.32 8.20
N LEU A 60 -7.66 4.50 8.51
CA LEU A 60 -7.14 4.44 9.88
C LEU A 60 -7.73 5.54 10.79
N THR A 61 -7.85 6.77 10.27
CA THR A 61 -8.44 7.88 11.03
C THR A 61 -9.92 7.63 11.29
N LEU A 62 -10.67 7.11 10.33
CA LEU A 62 -12.08 6.78 10.54
C LEU A 62 -12.24 5.66 11.57
N ALA A 63 -11.39 4.63 11.55
CA ALA A 63 -11.44 3.55 12.55
C ALA A 63 -11.19 4.03 13.99
N THR A 64 -10.32 5.02 14.17
CA THR A 64 -10.01 5.57 15.49
C THR A 64 -11.02 6.65 15.91
N LEU A 65 -11.47 7.49 14.98
CA LEU A 65 -12.48 8.53 15.22
C LEU A 65 -13.85 7.94 15.59
N LEU A 66 -14.24 6.84 14.95
CA LEU A 66 -15.50 6.13 15.25
C LEU A 66 -15.40 5.27 16.52
N GLY A 67 -14.26 5.25 17.21
CA GLY A 67 -14.06 4.49 18.45
C GLY A 67 -13.97 2.97 18.26
N VAL A 68 -13.92 2.49 17.02
CA VAL A 68 -13.84 1.04 16.70
C VAL A 68 -12.50 0.48 17.15
N LEU A 69 -11.43 1.26 17.06
CA LEU A 69 -10.08 0.81 17.38
C LEU A 69 -9.31 1.88 18.18
N PRO A 70 -8.67 1.52 19.32
CA PRO A 70 -7.88 2.47 20.10
C PRO A 70 -6.70 3.01 19.29
N ILE A 71 -6.39 4.30 19.41
CA ILE A 71 -5.28 4.94 18.68
C ILE A 71 -3.93 4.24 18.89
N LYS A 72 -3.68 3.74 20.12
CA LYS A 72 -2.46 3.00 20.44
C LYS A 72 -2.35 1.73 19.59
N THR A 73 -3.43 0.98 19.46
CA THR A 73 -3.49 -0.25 18.66
C THR A 73 -3.48 0.05 17.16
N ALA A 74 -4.06 1.17 16.73
CA ALA A 74 -4.04 1.59 15.34
C ALA A 74 -2.61 1.91 14.84
N LEU A 75 -1.77 2.49 15.71
CA LEU A 75 -0.41 2.91 15.36
C LEU A 75 0.64 1.79 15.46
N THR A 76 0.34 0.64 16.09
CA THR A 76 1.31 -0.48 16.21
C THR A 76 1.74 -1.00 14.84
N GLY A 77 0.87 -0.91 13.83
CA GLY A 77 1.18 -1.30 12.45
C GLY A 77 2.39 -0.55 11.88
N PHE A 78 2.57 0.75 12.20
CA PHE A 78 3.71 1.53 11.72
C PHE A 78 5.05 1.14 12.36
N ALA A 79 5.01 0.47 13.52
CA ALA A 79 6.20 -0.04 14.20
C ALA A 79 6.56 -1.47 13.75
N HIS A 80 5.87 -2.03 12.75
CA HIS A 80 6.10 -3.41 12.33
C HIS A 80 7.50 -3.57 11.70
N PRO A 81 8.37 -4.49 12.18
CA PRO A 81 9.75 -4.63 11.70
C PRO A 81 9.87 -4.85 10.18
N THR A 82 8.95 -5.61 9.59
CA THR A 82 8.92 -5.84 8.14
C THR A 82 8.75 -4.55 7.32
N ILE A 83 7.97 -3.57 7.80
CA ILE A 83 7.78 -2.30 7.09
C ILE A 83 9.09 -1.50 7.10
N TRP A 84 9.77 -1.47 8.25
CA TRP A 84 11.06 -0.80 8.38
C TRP A 84 12.17 -1.49 7.58
N MET A 85 12.14 -2.82 7.47
CA MET A 85 13.04 -3.56 6.58
C MET A 85 12.87 -3.15 5.11
N ILE A 86 11.61 -3.02 4.65
CA ILE A 86 11.31 -2.53 3.30
C ILE A 86 11.82 -1.09 3.11
N ALA A 87 11.56 -0.21 4.09
CA ALA A 87 12.05 1.18 4.04
C ALA A 87 13.59 1.26 3.97
N ALA A 88 14.30 0.47 4.78
CA ALA A 88 15.76 0.39 4.74
C ALA A 88 16.28 -0.08 3.37
N ALA A 89 15.65 -1.09 2.77
CA ALA A 89 16.00 -1.55 1.43
C ALA A 89 15.83 -0.45 0.37
N PHE A 90 14.74 0.34 0.44
CA PHE A 90 14.55 1.50 -0.44
C PHE A 90 15.63 2.57 -0.26
N PHE A 91 16.03 2.87 0.99
CA PHE A 91 17.12 3.82 1.25
C PHE A 91 18.46 3.34 0.69
N ILE A 92 18.81 2.07 0.88
CA ILE A 92 20.03 1.46 0.33
C ILE A 92 20.00 1.53 -1.21
N SER A 93 18.87 1.16 -1.83
CA SER A 93 18.68 1.23 -3.29
C SER A 93 18.87 2.66 -3.81
N ARG A 94 18.29 3.66 -3.13
CA ARG A 94 18.52 5.08 -3.47
C ARG A 94 19.99 5.48 -3.31
N GLY A 95 20.69 4.97 -2.31
CA GLY A 95 22.14 5.14 -2.15
C GLY A 95 22.93 4.60 -3.35
N PHE A 96 22.55 3.44 -3.88
CA PHE A 96 23.22 2.83 -5.05
C PHE A 96 22.97 3.63 -6.34
N ILE A 97 21.77 4.21 -6.49
CA ILE A 97 21.41 5.05 -7.63
C ILE A 97 22.16 6.39 -7.56
N THR A 98 22.18 7.04 -6.41
CA THR A 98 22.79 8.38 -6.23
C THR A 98 24.32 8.36 -6.33
N THR A 99 24.97 7.33 -5.77
CA THR A 99 26.44 7.14 -5.90
C THR A 99 26.86 6.66 -7.29
N GLY A 100 25.91 6.25 -8.13
CA GLY A 100 26.18 5.64 -9.43
C GLY A 100 26.77 4.22 -9.35
N PHE A 101 26.84 3.62 -8.15
CA PHE A 101 27.34 2.27 -7.96
C PHE A 101 26.57 1.24 -8.79
N GLY A 102 25.22 1.33 -8.80
CA GLY A 102 24.40 0.43 -9.63
C GLY A 102 24.72 0.53 -11.13
N ARG A 103 25.00 1.75 -11.63
CA ARG A 103 25.40 1.97 -13.02
C ARG A 103 26.80 1.43 -13.33
N ARG A 104 27.76 1.58 -12.39
CA ARG A 104 29.11 1.01 -12.53
C ARG A 104 29.07 -0.52 -12.60
N VAL A 105 28.31 -1.15 -11.70
CA VAL A 105 28.11 -2.62 -11.71
C VAL A 105 27.43 -3.07 -13.00
N GLY A 106 26.40 -2.35 -13.46
CA GLY A 106 25.74 -2.63 -14.74
C GLY A 106 26.70 -2.57 -15.94
N TYR A 107 27.57 -1.56 -16.00
CA TYR A 107 28.61 -1.49 -17.04
C TYR A 107 29.62 -2.62 -16.96
N TRP A 108 29.96 -3.10 -15.75
CA TRP A 108 30.85 -4.23 -15.58
C TRP A 108 30.25 -5.53 -16.15
N PHE A 109 28.95 -5.75 -15.96
CA PHE A 109 28.21 -6.86 -16.59
C PHE A 109 28.16 -6.73 -18.11
N ILE A 110 27.82 -5.54 -18.63
CA ILE A 110 27.78 -5.28 -20.08
C ILE A 110 29.17 -5.48 -20.71
N SER A 111 30.24 -5.03 -20.05
CA SER A 111 31.60 -5.23 -20.55
C SER A 111 31.99 -6.70 -20.67
N LYS A 112 31.36 -7.60 -19.90
CA LYS A 112 31.73 -9.02 -19.84
C LYS A 112 30.80 -9.91 -20.69
N LEU A 113 29.53 -9.56 -20.82
CA LEU A 113 28.53 -10.33 -21.58
C LEU A 113 28.07 -9.65 -22.89
N GLY A 114 28.46 -8.39 -23.10
CA GLY A 114 27.89 -7.51 -24.13
C GLY A 114 28.36 -7.73 -25.57
N HIS A 115 29.17 -8.75 -25.82
CA HIS A 115 29.75 -8.99 -27.15
C HIS A 115 28.72 -9.45 -28.18
N ASN A 116 27.57 -10.00 -27.76
CA ASN A 116 26.44 -10.38 -28.62
C ASN A 116 25.11 -10.01 -27.94
N SER A 117 24.09 -9.66 -28.73
CA SER A 117 22.74 -9.31 -28.23
C SER A 117 22.09 -10.44 -27.42
N LEU A 118 22.35 -11.71 -27.77
CA LEU A 118 21.96 -12.87 -26.95
C LEU A 118 22.66 -12.88 -25.58
N GLY A 119 23.95 -12.55 -25.51
CA GLY A 119 24.70 -12.46 -24.25
C GLY A 119 24.17 -11.37 -23.31
N LEU A 120 23.75 -10.23 -23.86
CA LEU A 120 23.06 -9.18 -23.10
C LEU A 120 21.69 -9.62 -22.59
N ALA A 121 20.90 -10.30 -23.44
CA ALA A 121 19.59 -10.80 -23.06
C ALA A 121 19.69 -11.83 -21.92
N TYR A 122 20.62 -12.80 -22.02
CA TYR A 122 20.89 -13.75 -20.94
C TYR A 122 21.46 -13.06 -19.69
N GLY A 123 22.32 -12.05 -19.86
CA GLY A 123 22.85 -11.26 -18.75
C GLY A 123 21.78 -10.51 -17.97
N LEU A 124 20.79 -9.93 -18.65
CA LEU A 124 19.65 -9.23 -18.03
C LEU A 124 18.68 -10.17 -17.31
N VAL A 125 18.53 -11.40 -17.77
CA VAL A 125 17.66 -12.40 -17.12
C VAL A 125 18.30 -12.98 -15.86
N LEU A 126 19.64 -13.04 -15.81
CA LEU A 126 20.40 -13.55 -14.66
C LEU A 126 20.65 -12.51 -13.55
N THR A 127 20.40 -11.22 -13.80
CA THR A 127 20.55 -10.11 -12.84
C THR A 127 19.22 -9.56 -12.38
#